data_AF-A0A8H6CRY9-F1
#
_entry.id   AF-A0A8H6CRY9-F1
#
_cell.length_a   1.000
_cell.length_b   1.000
_cell.length_c   1.000
_cell.angle_alpha   90.00
_cell.angle_beta   90.00
_cell.angle_gamma   90.00
#
_symmetry.space_group_name_H-M   'P 1'
#
loop_
_entity.id
_entity.type
_entity.pdbx_description
1 polymer ?
#
loop_
_entity_poly.entity_id
_entity_poly.type
_entity_poly.pdbx_seq_one_letter_code
_entity_poly.pdbx_strand_id
1 'polypeptide(L)'
;MPENPETPKIKAASDTVEDIAVELIHLVRTDLHEREKPYKLQYDPGNGIPRSNCTNQIYDSIIVRDLRACRESLSFDVNGFTVLDMESKLKSSEFYDEARVKDVYYMELKDLLCQFFDSSRVEILEHSVRHPKRFTLMLAVMAHDSKIRKRHPQFPVSTGEDYEFLQPTSVVHTGKLVV
;
A
#
# COMPACT_ATOMS: atom_id res chain seq x y z
N MET A 1 2.76 0.74 35.96
CA MET A 1 2.39 0.23 34.63
C MET A 1 1.31 1.15 34.10
N PRO A 2 1.63 2.16 33.27
CA PRO A 2 0.59 3.04 32.75
C PRO A 2 -0.22 2.29 31.68
N GLU A 3 -1.53 2.47 31.76
CA GLU A 3 -2.56 1.85 30.92
C GLU A 3 -2.34 2.17 29.44
N ASN A 4 -2.48 1.16 28.59
CA ASN A 4 -2.44 1.27 27.14
C ASN A 4 -3.74 1.96 26.66
N PRO A 5 -3.69 3.06 25.90
CA PRO A 5 -4.91 3.70 25.41
C PRO A 5 -5.69 2.73 24.51
N GLU A 6 -6.97 2.57 24.82
CA GLU A 6 -7.88 1.65 24.15
C GLU A 6 -7.86 1.84 22.63
N THR A 7 -7.68 0.74 21.91
CA THR A 7 -7.84 0.68 20.45
C THR A 7 -9.25 1.17 20.08
N PRO A 8 -9.40 2.13 19.14
CA PRO A 8 -10.70 2.68 18.81
C PRO A 8 -11.60 1.59 18.22
N LYS A 9 -12.76 1.37 18.87
CA LYS A 9 -13.79 0.43 18.43
C LYS A 9 -14.49 1.00 17.20
N ILE A 10 -14.20 0.44 16.03
CA ILE A 10 -14.91 0.78 14.78
C ILE A 10 -16.36 0.29 14.92
N LYS A 11 -17.32 1.21 14.99
CA LYS A 11 -18.76 0.90 14.91
C LYS A 11 -19.11 0.46 13.49
N ALA A 12 -20.05 -0.48 13.39
CA ALA A 12 -20.58 -0.96 12.11
C ALA A 12 -21.12 0.20 11.26
N ALA A 13 -20.72 0.24 9.97
CA ALA A 13 -21.03 1.31 9.05
C ALA A 13 -22.52 1.30 8.65
N SER A 14 -23.15 2.46 8.75
CA SER A 14 -24.39 2.84 8.07
C SER A 14 -24.09 2.99 6.58
N ASP A 15 -24.96 2.49 5.69
CA ASP A 15 -24.84 2.57 4.21
C ASP A 15 -25.04 3.99 3.63
N THR A 16 -24.86 5.03 4.44
CA THR A 16 -24.93 6.42 4.00
C THR A 16 -23.54 6.90 3.59
N VAL A 17 -23.42 7.35 2.34
CA VAL A 17 -22.24 7.98 1.76
C VAL A 17 -22.06 9.34 2.44
N GLU A 18 -21.39 9.36 3.59
CA GLU A 18 -21.15 10.57 4.36
C GLU A 18 -19.65 10.80 4.55
N ASP A 19 -19.24 12.05 4.31
CA ASP A 19 -17.91 12.53 4.66
C ASP A 19 -17.69 12.35 6.16
N ILE A 20 -16.56 11.72 6.54
CA ILE A 20 -16.23 11.48 7.94
C ILE A 20 -15.14 12.45 8.40
N ALA A 21 -15.36 13.08 9.56
CA ALA A 21 -14.33 13.86 10.23
C ALA A 21 -13.43 12.92 11.04
N VAL A 22 -12.12 13.05 10.89
CA VAL A 22 -11.13 12.25 11.61
C VAL A 22 -10.04 13.14 12.22
N GLU A 23 -9.36 12.58 13.21
CA GLU A 23 -8.12 13.12 13.75
C GLU A 23 -6.93 12.43 13.06
N LEU A 24 -5.98 13.22 12.56
CA LEU A 24 -4.73 12.72 12.01
C LEU A 24 -3.55 13.13 12.88
N ILE A 25 -2.61 12.21 13.07
CA ILE A 25 -1.39 12.45 13.83
C ILE A 25 -0.25 12.72 12.87
N HIS A 26 0.30 13.92 12.91
CA HIS A 26 1.39 14.37 12.04
C HIS A 26 2.67 14.59 12.86
N LEU A 27 3.82 14.34 12.24
CA LEU A 27 5.12 14.70 12.80
C LEU A 27 5.24 16.23 12.84
N VAL A 28 5.54 16.78 14.02
CA VAL A 28 5.89 18.19 14.19
C VAL A 28 7.24 18.43 13.53
N ARG A 29 7.29 19.39 12.60
CA ARG A 29 8.55 19.86 12.03
C ARG A 29 9.26 20.73 13.06
N THR A 30 10.49 20.37 13.39
CA THR A 30 11.33 21.10 14.34
C THR A 30 12.71 21.34 13.72
N ASP A 31 13.43 22.36 14.20
CA ASP A 31 14.80 22.66 13.74
C ASP A 31 15.78 21.49 13.95
N LEU A 32 15.47 20.59 14.89
CA LEU A 32 16.23 19.36 15.10
C LEU A 32 16.25 18.50 13.82
N HIS A 33 15.13 18.44 13.10
CA HIS A 33 14.96 17.59 11.92
C HIS A 33 15.70 18.08 10.68
N GLU A 34 16.21 19.32 10.71
CA GLU A 34 17.11 19.85 9.69
C GLU A 34 18.54 19.31 9.83
N ARG A 35 18.92 18.85 11.03
CA ARG A 35 20.28 18.35 11.33
C ARG A 35 20.30 16.85 11.62
N GLU A 36 19.20 16.30 12.10
CA GLU A 36 19.05 14.90 12.50
C GLU A 36 17.80 14.28 11.87
N LYS A 37 17.91 13.07 11.33
CA LYS A 37 16.74 12.39 10.76
C LYS A 37 15.75 12.00 11.86
N PRO A 38 14.43 12.17 11.65
CA PRO A 38 13.41 11.60 12.51
C PRO A 38 13.56 10.07 12.62
N TYR A 39 13.50 9.53 13.84
CA TYR A 39 13.57 8.10 14.10
C TYR A 39 12.63 7.64 15.21
N LYS A 40 12.24 6.36 15.16
CA LYS A 40 11.51 5.66 16.21
C LYS A 40 12.03 4.22 16.31
N LEU A 41 12.62 3.87 17.44
CA LEU A 41 13.20 2.57 17.74
C LEU A 41 12.16 1.68 18.41
N GLN A 42 12.10 0.42 17.98
CA GLN A 42 11.25 -0.61 18.59
C GLN A 42 11.92 -1.33 19.77
N TYR A 43 13.17 -0.97 20.09
CA TYR A 43 13.98 -1.55 21.16
C TYR A 43 14.57 -0.45 22.05
N ASP A 44 15.15 -0.85 23.18
CA ASP A 44 15.92 0.05 24.04
C ASP A 44 17.35 0.18 23.50
N PRO A 45 17.77 1.36 23.00
CA PRO A 45 19.14 1.53 22.52
C PRO A 45 20.18 1.57 23.66
N GLY A 46 19.77 1.72 24.92
CA GLY A 46 20.68 1.91 26.05
C GLY A 46 21.40 3.27 26.03
N ASN A 47 22.33 3.47 26.96
CA ASN A 47 23.21 4.65 27.06
C ASN A 47 22.48 6.02 27.09
N GLY A 48 21.23 6.04 27.54
CA GLY A 48 20.42 7.27 27.61
C GLY A 48 19.97 7.80 26.25
N ILE A 49 20.14 7.04 25.16
CA ILE A 49 19.64 7.44 23.84
C ILE A 49 18.10 7.31 23.86
N PRO A 50 17.35 8.36 23.53
CA PRO A 50 15.90 8.26 23.50
C PRO A 50 15.46 7.30 22.39
N ARG A 51 14.34 6.60 22.60
CA ARG A 51 13.79 5.68 21.57
C ARG A 51 13.22 6.41 20.36
N SER A 52 13.04 7.73 20.43
CA SER A 52 12.59 8.55 19.31
C SER A 52 13.01 10.00 19.53
N ASN A 53 13.33 10.70 18.44
CA ASN A 53 13.43 12.17 18.39
C ASN A 53 12.22 12.82 17.68
N CYS A 54 11.10 12.09 17.58
CA CYS A 54 9.87 12.56 16.96
C CYS A 54 8.91 13.12 18.01
N THR A 55 8.30 14.26 17.69
CA THR A 55 7.13 14.79 18.41
C THR A 55 5.96 14.85 17.46
N ASN A 56 4.79 14.42 17.92
CA ASN A 56 3.58 14.38 17.08
C ASN A 56 2.58 15.45 17.51
N GLN A 57 1.82 15.96 16.54
CA GLN A 57 0.69 16.86 16.73
C GLN A 57 -0.56 16.22 16.12
N ILE A 58 -1.69 16.39 16.82
CA ILE A 58 -2.99 15.96 16.33
C ILE A 58 -3.60 17.13 15.53
N TYR A 59 -4.04 16.82 14.32
CA TYR A 59 -4.88 17.67 13.49
C TYR A 59 -6.29 17.11 13.55
N ASP A 60 -7.21 17.88 14.12
CA ASP A 60 -8.62 17.51 14.20
C ASP A 60 -9.38 17.90 12.93
N SER A 61 -10.63 17.43 12.85
CA SER A 61 -11.59 17.85 11.82
C SER A 61 -11.13 17.65 10.37
N ILE A 62 -10.23 16.71 10.11
CA ILE A 62 -9.84 16.36 8.74
C ILE A 62 -10.98 15.59 8.10
N ILE A 63 -11.51 16.11 7.00
CA ILE A 63 -12.62 15.49 6.29
C ILE A 63 -12.09 14.45 5.31
N VAL A 64 -12.40 13.19 5.58
CA VAL A 64 -12.19 12.07 4.66
C VAL A 64 -13.47 11.88 3.85
N ARG A 65 -13.35 12.09 2.54
CA ARG A 65 -14.49 12.01 1.62
C ARG A 65 -14.64 10.63 1.02
N ASP A 66 -15.89 10.21 0.80
CA ASP A 66 -16.16 9.01 0.03
C ASP A 66 -15.83 9.24 -1.45
N LEU A 67 -14.80 8.54 -1.91
CA LEU A 67 -14.29 8.63 -3.26
C LEU A 67 -15.32 8.20 -4.32
N ARG A 68 -16.31 7.37 -3.96
CA ARG A 68 -17.39 6.94 -4.87
C ARG A 68 -18.25 8.11 -5.34
N ALA A 69 -18.44 9.13 -4.51
CA ALA A 69 -19.29 10.29 -4.84
C ALA A 69 -18.66 11.23 -5.87
N CYS A 70 -17.33 11.23 -5.99
CA CYS A 70 -16.59 12.14 -6.87
C CYS A 70 -15.83 11.41 -7.99
N ARG A 71 -16.12 10.12 -8.22
CA ARG A 71 -15.39 9.25 -9.15
C ARG A 71 -15.15 9.89 -10.52
N GLU A 72 -16.18 10.46 -11.13
CA GLU A 72 -16.12 11.03 -12.48
C GLU A 72 -15.25 12.29 -12.58
N SER A 73 -15.02 12.97 -11.46
CA SER A 73 -14.18 14.18 -11.41
C SER A 73 -12.69 13.88 -11.20
N LEU A 74 -12.33 12.61 -10.92
CA LEU A 74 -10.96 12.22 -10.62
C LEU A 74 -10.20 11.82 -11.89
N SER A 75 -9.06 12.45 -12.11
CA SER A 75 -8.15 12.12 -13.20
C SER A 75 -6.75 11.86 -12.67
N PHE A 76 -6.06 10.92 -13.31
CA PHE A 76 -4.70 10.56 -12.89
C PHE A 76 -3.74 11.75 -13.03
N ASP A 77 -3.83 12.53 -14.10
CA ASP A 77 -2.91 13.65 -14.35
C ASP A 77 -3.04 14.80 -13.35
N VAL A 78 -4.25 15.05 -12.85
CA VAL A 78 -4.51 16.15 -11.90
C VAL A 78 -4.38 15.68 -10.46
N ASN A 79 -4.93 14.51 -10.14
CA ASN A 79 -5.04 14.03 -8.76
C ASN A 79 -3.88 13.10 -8.36
N GLY A 80 -3.13 12.57 -9.32
CA GLY A 80 -2.14 11.51 -9.10
C GLY A 80 -2.77 10.12 -8.91
N PHE A 81 -4.10 10.01 -9.03
CA PHE A 81 -4.85 8.75 -8.95
C PHE A 81 -6.20 8.89 -9.70
N THR A 82 -6.78 7.75 -10.09
CA THR A 82 -8.13 7.68 -10.67
C THR A 82 -8.75 6.32 -10.36
N VAL A 83 -10.00 6.10 -10.80
CA VAL A 83 -10.72 4.83 -10.61
C VAL A 83 -11.10 4.24 -11.95
N LEU A 84 -10.46 3.13 -12.30
CA LEU A 84 -10.78 2.38 -13.52
C LEU A 84 -11.80 1.29 -13.22
N ASP A 85 -12.76 1.12 -14.12
CA ASP A 85 -13.63 -0.06 -14.11
C ASP A 85 -12.92 -1.22 -14.75
N MET A 86 -12.96 -2.38 -14.08
CA MET A 86 -12.44 -3.63 -14.61
C MET A 86 -13.43 -4.73 -14.30
N GLU A 87 -13.96 -5.34 -15.35
CA GLU A 87 -14.76 -6.55 -15.23
C GLU A 87 -13.82 -7.76 -15.34
N SER A 88 -13.77 -8.58 -14.29
CA SER A 88 -12.94 -9.78 -14.26
C SER A 88 -13.78 -11.01 -14.58
N LYS A 89 -13.18 -11.97 -15.30
CA LYS A 89 -13.76 -13.30 -15.51
C LYS A 89 -13.78 -14.14 -14.22
N LEU A 90 -13.05 -13.74 -13.17
CA LEU A 90 -13.06 -14.43 -11.89
C LEU A 90 -14.31 -14.11 -11.08
N LYS A 91 -14.92 -15.15 -10.51
CA LYS A 91 -15.94 -14.98 -9.48
C LYS A 91 -15.29 -14.57 -8.16
N SER A 92 -16.07 -13.89 -7.30
CA SER A 92 -15.61 -13.45 -5.98
C SER A 92 -14.95 -14.57 -5.14
N SER A 93 -15.45 -15.80 -5.21
CA SER A 93 -14.88 -16.96 -4.49
C SER A 93 -13.53 -17.44 -5.03
N GLU A 94 -13.17 -17.07 -6.25
CA GLU A 94 -11.95 -17.54 -6.94
C GLU A 94 -10.75 -16.63 -6.68
N PHE A 95 -10.98 -15.43 -6.11
CA PHE A 95 -9.90 -14.54 -5.66
C PHE A 95 -9.07 -15.11 -4.49
N TYR A 96 -9.52 -16.21 -3.89
CA TYR A 96 -8.75 -16.95 -2.88
C TYR A 96 -7.80 -17.99 -3.48
N ASP A 97 -7.85 -18.22 -4.79
CA ASP A 97 -6.95 -19.11 -5.51
C ASP A 97 -5.85 -18.28 -6.18
N GLU A 98 -4.64 -18.34 -5.62
CA GLU A 98 -3.49 -17.58 -6.10
C GLU A 98 -3.15 -17.88 -7.57
N ALA A 99 -3.31 -19.13 -8.02
CA ALA A 99 -3.03 -19.48 -9.41
C ALA A 99 -4.04 -18.81 -10.34
N ARG A 100 -5.34 -18.87 -10.01
CA ARG A 100 -6.40 -18.22 -10.80
C ARG A 100 -6.22 -16.70 -10.86
N VAL A 101 -5.81 -16.07 -9.75
CA VAL A 101 -5.52 -14.63 -9.71
C VAL A 101 -4.36 -14.29 -10.66
N LYS A 102 -3.29 -15.08 -10.69
CA LYS A 102 -2.16 -14.86 -11.60
C LYS A 102 -2.47 -15.15 -13.06
N ASP A 103 -3.23 -16.21 -13.33
CA ASP A 103 -3.45 -16.65 -14.72
C ASP A 103 -4.56 -15.85 -15.41
N VAL A 104 -5.48 -15.25 -14.65
CA VAL A 104 -6.64 -14.52 -15.18
C VAL A 104 -6.61 -13.05 -14.80
N TYR A 105 -6.72 -12.75 -13.51
CA TYR A 105 -6.90 -11.38 -13.04
C TYR A 105 -5.69 -10.49 -13.31
N TYR A 106 -4.48 -11.03 -13.15
CA TYR A 106 -3.24 -10.32 -13.46
C TYR A 106 -3.14 -9.94 -14.94
N MET A 107 -3.57 -10.83 -15.83
CA MET A 107 -3.56 -10.56 -17.27
C MET A 107 -4.55 -9.45 -17.60
N GLU A 108 -5.78 -9.54 -17.07
CA GLU A 108 -6.81 -8.50 -17.22
C GLU A 108 -6.33 -7.14 -16.68
N LEU A 109 -5.68 -7.13 -15.51
CA LEU A 109 -5.15 -5.93 -14.88
C LEU A 109 -3.98 -5.34 -15.68
N LYS A 110 -3.04 -6.17 -16.14
CA LYS A 110 -1.91 -5.73 -16.97
C LYS A 110 -2.42 -5.10 -18.26
N ASP A 111 -3.38 -5.73 -18.93
CA ASP A 111 -3.97 -5.20 -20.17
C ASP A 111 -4.64 -3.84 -19.94
N LEU A 112 -5.45 -3.71 -18.89
CA LEU A 112 -6.10 -2.45 -18.51
C LEU A 112 -5.07 -1.34 -18.26
N LEU A 113 -4.02 -1.64 -17.49
CA LEU A 113 -2.99 -0.65 -17.15
C LEU A 113 -2.10 -0.30 -18.34
N CYS A 114 -1.77 -1.24 -19.21
CA CYS A 114 -1.06 -0.97 -20.46
C CYS A 114 -1.87 -0.03 -21.36
N GLN A 115 -3.18 -0.26 -21.50
CA GLN A 115 -4.07 0.63 -22.25
C GLN A 115 -4.18 2.02 -21.60
N PHE A 116 -4.37 2.08 -20.28
CA PHE A 116 -4.54 3.33 -19.56
C PHE A 116 -3.28 4.21 -19.61
N PHE A 117 -2.09 3.62 -19.48
CA PHE A 117 -0.82 4.34 -19.47
C PHE A 117 -0.13 4.42 -20.82
N ASP A 118 -0.75 3.92 -21.91
CA ASP A 118 -0.11 3.76 -23.22
C ASP A 118 1.29 3.12 -23.10
N SER A 119 1.35 2.06 -22.30
CA SER A 119 2.60 1.42 -21.88
C SER A 119 2.79 0.07 -22.57
N SER A 120 4.03 -0.22 -22.96
CA SER A 120 4.38 -1.49 -23.61
C SER A 120 4.49 -2.67 -22.65
N ARG A 121 4.65 -2.40 -21.34
CA ARG A 121 4.80 -3.43 -20.32
C ARG A 121 4.36 -2.92 -18.95
N VAL A 122 3.59 -3.75 -18.25
CA VAL A 122 3.22 -3.57 -16.84
C VAL A 122 3.58 -4.84 -16.09
N GLU A 123 4.20 -4.68 -14.92
CA GLU A 123 4.55 -5.79 -14.03
C GLU A 123 3.96 -5.62 -12.65
N ILE A 124 3.42 -6.72 -12.11
CA ILE A 124 2.83 -6.74 -10.78
C ILE A 124 3.88 -7.23 -9.80
N LEU A 125 4.34 -6.33 -8.93
CA LEU A 125 5.46 -6.58 -8.03
C LEU A 125 5.06 -7.41 -6.81
N GLU A 126 3.83 -7.22 -6.33
CA GLU A 126 3.34 -7.90 -5.13
C GLU A 126 1.81 -8.02 -5.18
N HIS A 127 1.31 -9.17 -4.74
CA HIS A 127 -0.09 -9.32 -4.33
C HIS A 127 -0.14 -10.18 -3.07
N SER A 128 -1.16 -9.93 -2.27
CA SER A 128 -1.46 -10.73 -1.09
C SER A 128 -2.91 -11.18 -1.16
N VAL A 129 -3.13 -12.49 -1.17
CA VAL A 129 -4.47 -13.08 -1.10
C VAL A 129 -4.87 -13.25 0.36
N ARG A 130 -5.96 -12.59 0.78
CA ARG A 130 -6.49 -12.74 2.14
C ARG A 130 -7.22 -14.08 2.25
N HIS A 131 -6.62 -15.11 2.85
CA HIS A 131 -7.33 -16.36 3.10
C HIS A 131 -8.31 -16.24 4.29
N PRO A 132 -9.60 -16.57 4.12
CA PRO A 132 -10.61 -16.43 5.18
C PRO A 132 -10.38 -17.38 6.36
N LYS A 133 -9.59 -18.45 6.19
CA LYS A 133 -9.27 -19.42 7.25
C LYS A 133 -8.08 -19.03 8.14
N ARG A 134 -7.42 -17.88 7.92
CA ARG A 134 -6.23 -17.47 8.68
C ARG A 134 -6.50 -16.62 9.92
N PHE A 135 -7.76 -16.36 10.27
CA PHE A 135 -8.09 -15.54 11.45
C PHE A 135 -7.93 -16.30 12.80
N THR A 136 -7.76 -17.62 12.79
CA THR A 136 -7.67 -18.44 14.03
C THR A 136 -6.24 -18.85 14.42
N LEU A 137 -5.20 -18.42 13.70
CA LEU A 137 -3.81 -18.80 14.01
C LEU A 137 -2.89 -17.57 14.12
N MET A 138 -3.32 -16.52 14.84
CA MET A 138 -2.50 -15.33 15.08
C MET A 138 -1.33 -15.57 16.07
N LEU A 139 -1.04 -16.82 16.44
CA LEU A 139 0.08 -17.17 17.34
C LEU A 139 1.11 -18.13 16.73
N ALA A 140 0.87 -18.69 15.55
CA ALA A 140 1.89 -19.47 14.86
C ALA A 140 2.00 -18.97 13.43
N VAL A 141 3.24 -18.75 12.99
CA VAL A 141 3.61 -18.34 11.63
C VAL A 141 3.64 -16.81 11.41
N MET A 142 4.59 -16.15 12.07
CA MET A 142 5.33 -15.01 11.49
C MET A 142 6.18 -15.42 10.25
N ALA A 143 5.75 -16.44 9.50
CA ALA A 143 6.55 -17.07 8.47
C ALA A 143 5.72 -17.46 7.24
N HIS A 144 4.81 -16.59 6.80
CA HIS A 144 4.33 -16.65 5.42
C HIS A 144 5.01 -15.56 4.60
N ASP A 145 6.04 -16.04 3.90
CA ASP A 145 6.51 -15.51 2.62
C ASP A 145 7.26 -14.18 2.68
N SER A 146 8.35 -14.15 3.45
CA SER A 146 9.47 -13.26 3.16
C SER A 146 10.09 -13.64 1.81
N LYS A 147 9.38 -13.42 0.69
CA LYS A 147 9.96 -13.52 -0.65
C LYS A 147 11.21 -12.66 -0.64
N ILE A 148 12.38 -13.29 -0.77
CA ILE A 148 13.67 -12.61 -0.70
C ILE A 148 13.69 -11.57 -1.82
N ARG A 149 13.68 -10.30 -1.43
CA ARG A 149 13.79 -9.19 -2.39
C ARG A 149 15.25 -9.01 -2.73
N LYS A 150 15.61 -9.26 -3.99
CA LYS A 150 16.98 -9.05 -4.48
C LYS A 150 16.92 -8.25 -5.77
N ARG A 151 17.62 -7.12 -5.80
CA ARG A 151 17.76 -6.32 -7.02
C ARG A 151 18.45 -7.17 -8.08
N HIS A 152 17.75 -7.44 -9.17
CA HIS A 152 18.35 -8.12 -10.31
C HIS A 152 19.39 -7.19 -10.95
N PRO A 153 20.55 -7.69 -11.42
CA PRO A 153 21.60 -6.85 -12.00
C PRO A 153 21.14 -5.97 -13.16
N GLN A 154 20.14 -6.44 -13.92
CA GLN A 154 19.59 -5.72 -15.06
C GLN A 154 18.48 -4.72 -14.69
N PHE A 155 18.04 -4.66 -13.42
CA PHE A 155 17.02 -3.69 -13.00
C PHE A 155 17.60 -2.25 -12.98
N PRO A 156 16.90 -1.24 -13.54
CA PRO A 156 15.47 -1.22 -13.93
C PRO A 156 15.18 -1.50 -15.41
N VAL A 157 16.15 -2.03 -16.18
CA VAL A 157 15.97 -2.30 -17.61
C VAL A 157 15.05 -3.51 -17.80
N SER A 158 13.90 -3.28 -18.45
CA SER A 158 12.97 -4.34 -18.83
C SER A 158 13.64 -5.34 -19.78
N THR A 159 13.61 -6.61 -19.41
CA THR A 159 14.21 -7.73 -20.16
C THR A 159 13.22 -8.44 -21.09
N GLY A 160 11.94 -8.08 -21.05
CA GLY A 160 10.83 -8.81 -21.68
C GLY A 160 10.30 -10.01 -20.86
N GLU A 161 11.10 -10.55 -19.95
CA GLU A 161 10.77 -11.73 -19.12
C GLU A 161 10.58 -11.35 -17.65
N ASP A 162 9.89 -12.19 -16.88
CA ASP A 162 9.75 -12.03 -15.43
C ASP A 162 11.10 -12.18 -14.71
N TYR A 163 11.34 -11.36 -13.67
CA TYR A 163 12.54 -11.50 -12.85
C TYR A 163 12.43 -12.68 -11.88
N GLU A 164 13.55 -13.38 -11.66
CA GLU A 164 13.66 -14.52 -10.74
C GLU A 164 13.26 -14.17 -9.29
N PHE A 165 13.58 -12.95 -8.85
CA PHE A 165 13.26 -12.45 -7.50
C PHE A 165 12.32 -11.25 -7.57
N LEU A 166 11.49 -11.09 -6.54
CA LEU A 166 10.74 -9.85 -6.37
C LEU A 166 11.70 -8.68 -6.21
N GLN A 167 11.47 -7.64 -6.99
CA GLN A 167 12.33 -6.46 -6.96
C GLN A 167 12.01 -5.61 -5.71
N PRO A 168 13.04 -5.03 -5.06
CA PRO A 168 12.82 -4.14 -3.94
C PRO A 168 12.01 -2.92 -4.41
N THR A 169 10.78 -2.81 -3.93
CA THR A 169 9.89 -1.70 -4.30
C THR A 169 9.80 -0.71 -3.14
N SER A 170 10.28 0.50 -3.37
CA SER A 170 9.96 1.67 -2.53
C SER A 170 9.32 2.81 -3.34
N VAL A 171 9.23 2.69 -4.68
CA VAL A 171 8.74 3.74 -5.58
C VAL A 171 8.15 3.11 -6.87
N VAL A 172 6.93 3.48 -7.23
CA VAL A 172 6.34 3.24 -8.57
C VAL A 172 7.04 4.16 -9.57
N HIS A 173 7.67 3.59 -10.60
CA HIS A 173 8.33 4.36 -11.66
C HIS A 173 7.49 4.27 -12.94
N THR A 174 6.85 5.37 -13.33
CA THR A 174 6.27 5.54 -14.67
C THR A 174 7.33 6.15 -15.58
N GLY A 175 8.04 5.31 -16.35
CA GLY A 175 8.99 5.76 -17.36
C GLY A 175 8.36 5.66 -18.74
N LYS A 176 8.30 6.78 -19.48
CA LYS A 176 7.94 6.77 -20.90
C LYS A 176 9.15 6.32 -21.71
N LEU A 177 9.02 5.26 -22.52
CA LEU A 177 10.04 4.88 -23.48
C LEU A 177 10.10 5.97 -24.55
N VAL A 178 11.21 6.69 -24.63
CA VAL A 178 11.53 7.52 -25.80
C VAL A 178 12.32 6.62 -26.74
N VAL A 179 11.72 6.28 -27.88
CA VAL A 179 12.40 5.64 -29.01
C VAL A 179 13.13 6.71 -29.82
#